data_AF-A0A9E3XXF4-F1
#
_entry.id   AF-A0A9E3XXF4-F1
#
_cell.length_a   1.000
_cell.length_b   1.000
_cell.length_c   1.000
_cell.angle_alpha   90.00
_cell.angle_beta   90.00
_cell.angle_gamma   90.00
#
_symmetry.space_group_name_H-M   'P 1'
#
loop_
_entity.id
_entity.type
_entity.pdbx_description
1 polymer ?
#
loop_
_entity_poly.entity_id
_entity_poly.type
_entity_poly.pdbx_seq_one_letter_code
_entity_poly.pdbx_strand_id
1 'polypeptide(L)' 'MRPSGGATPHLPPPPQGAQWAADPTRRHELRLWDGRVWTPHVSDRGVSGWDPL' A
#
# COMPACT_ATOMS: atom_id res chain seq x y z
N MET A 1 -14.75 38.69 11.59
CA MET A 1 -15.73 37.62 11.32
C MET A 1 -15.03 36.50 10.53
N ARG A 2 -14.95 35.27 11.06
CA ARG A 2 -14.63 34.06 10.27
C ARG A 2 -15.96 33.45 9.81
N PRO A 3 -15.98 32.65 8.73
CA PRO A 3 -16.56 31.33 8.89
C PRO A 3 -15.60 30.22 8.47
N SER A 4 -15.61 29.16 9.28
CA SER A 4 -15.68 27.74 8.88
C SER A 4 -14.64 27.25 7.87
N GLY A 5 -13.56 26.56 8.28
CA GLY A 5 -13.67 25.27 8.94
C GLY A 5 -14.01 24.15 7.94
N GLY A 6 -13.32 24.11 6.80
CA GLY A 6 -13.35 22.93 5.93
C GLY A 6 -12.67 21.79 6.67
N ALA A 7 -13.45 20.81 7.12
CA ALA A 7 -12.92 19.57 7.63
C ALA A 7 -12.09 18.92 6.52
N THR A 8 -10.76 18.98 6.64
CA THR A 8 -9.90 18.08 5.88
C THR A 8 -10.35 16.67 6.25
N PRO A 9 -10.72 15.81 5.28
CA PRO A 9 -10.88 14.40 5.58
C PRO A 9 -9.51 13.95 6.11
N HIS A 10 -9.44 13.67 7.41
CA HIS A 10 -8.30 12.98 8.00
C HIS A 10 -8.35 11.57 7.43
N LEU A 11 -7.76 11.41 6.24
CA LEU A 11 -7.37 10.11 5.75
C LEU A 11 -6.49 9.51 6.84
N PRO A 12 -6.83 8.32 7.36
CA PRO A 12 -5.97 7.68 8.35
C PRO A 12 -4.55 7.63 7.80
N PRO A 13 -3.53 7.92 8.62
CA PRO A 13 -2.15 7.82 8.16
C PRO A 13 -1.95 6.43 7.55
N PRO A 14 -1.26 6.33 6.40
CA PRO A 14 -1.00 5.04 5.78
C PRO A 14 -0.35 4.12 6.82
N PRO A 15 -0.68 2.81 6.80
CA PRO A 15 -0.14 1.87 7.78
C PRO A 15 1.38 2.01 7.86
N GLN A 16 1.86 2.36 9.05
CA GLN A 16 3.28 2.54 9.34
C GLN A 16 3.93 1.15 9.30
N GLY A 17 4.55 0.80 8.18
CA GLY A 17 5.10 -0.54 7.95
C GLY A 17 4.76 -1.16 6.59
N ALA A 18 4.05 -0.43 5.72
CA ALA A 18 3.88 -0.87 4.34
C ALA A 18 5.19 -0.71 3.55
N GLN A 19 5.73 -1.80 3.00
CA GLN A 19 6.87 -1.74 2.08
C GLN A 19 6.79 -2.78 0.97
N TRP A 20 7.42 -2.46 -0.17
CA TRP A 20 7.69 -3.43 -1.22
C TRP A 20 8.86 -4.32 -0.80
N ALA A 21 8.67 -5.64 -0.90
CA ALA A 21 9.71 -6.62 -0.65
C ALA A 21 9.60 -7.77 -1.69
N ALA A 22 10.66 -8.57 -1.81
CA ALA A 22 10.68 -9.67 -2.78
C ALA A 22 9.50 -10.63 -2.57
N ASP A 23 8.79 -10.95 -3.65
CA ASP A 23 7.61 -11.82 -3.59
C ASP A 23 8.00 -13.24 -3.11
N PRO A 24 7.48 -13.70 -1.96
CA PRO A 24 7.78 -15.05 -1.45
C PRO A 24 7.31 -16.16 -2.39
N THR A 25 6.26 -15.90 -3.18
CA THR A 25 5.71 -16.86 -4.15
C THR A 25 6.54 -16.91 -5.44
N ARG A 26 7.45 -15.95 -5.65
CA ARG A 26 8.28 -15.77 -6.84
C ARG A 26 7.48 -15.66 -8.16
N ARG A 27 6.22 -15.23 -8.08
CA ARG A 27 5.38 -14.97 -9.26
C ARG A 27 5.65 -13.57 -9.83
N HIS A 28 5.94 -12.63 -8.94
CA HIS A 28 6.22 -11.23 -9.24
C HIS A 28 7.60 -10.80 -8.69
N GLU A 29 8.13 -9.68 -9.17
CA GLU A 29 9.39 -9.15 -8.63
C GLU A 29 9.24 -8.69 -7.17
N LEU A 30 8.16 -7.97 -6.87
CA LEU A 30 7.86 -7.45 -5.54
C LEU A 30 6.40 -7.69 -5.16
N ARG A 31 6.15 -7.92 -3.88
CA ARG A 31 4.82 -7.93 -3.27
C ARG A 31 4.80 -6.93 -2.11
N LEU A 32 3.66 -6.27 -1.90
CA LEU A 32 3.51 -5.31 -0.81
C LEU A 32 3.27 -6.06 0.49
N TRP A 33 4.18 -5.88 1.44
CA TRP A 33 3.99 -6.23 2.85
C TRP A 33 3.34 -5.05 3.55
N ASP A 34 2.24 -5.24 4.29
CA ASP A 34 1.55 -4.13 4.99
C ASP A 34 2.06 -3.85 6.41
N GLY A 35 3.06 -4.62 6.87
CA GLY A 35 3.57 -4.60 8.24
C GLY A 35 3.22 -5.86 9.03
N ARG A 36 2.25 -6.65 8.57
CA ARG A 36 1.74 -7.85 9.25
C ARG A 36 1.49 -9.03 8.32
N VAL A 37 1.05 -8.76 7.09
CA VAL A 37 0.73 -9.77 6.07
C VAL A 37 1.16 -9.30 4.69
N TRP A 38 1.37 -10.26 3.80
CA TRP A 38 1.50 -9.99 2.38
C TRP A 38 0.14 -9.64 1.81
N THR A 39 0.06 -8.54 1.06
CA THR A 39 -1.16 -8.11 0.41
C THR A 39 -1.21 -8.59 -1.05
N PRO A 40 -2.36 -8.44 -1.72
CA PRO A 40 -2.45 -8.71 -3.14
C PRO A 40 -1.70 -7.72 -4.05
N HIS A 41 -1.18 -6.60 -3.54
CA HIS A 41 -0.49 -5.64 -4.40
C HIS A 41 0.90 -6.17 -4.78
N VAL A 42 1.18 -6.19 -6.08
CA VAL A 42 2.44 -6.67 -6.67
C VAL A 42 3.05 -5.59 -7.55
N SER A 43 4.33 -5.73 -7.89
CA SER A 43 5.01 -4.86 -8.85
C SER A 43 6.00 -5.66 -9.69
N ASP A 44 5.95 -5.45 -11.01
CA ASP A 44 6.89 -6.02 -11.98
C ASP A 44 7.48 -4.92 -12.83
N ARG A 45 8.81 -4.81 -12.85
CA ARG A 45 9.54 -3.80 -13.63
C ARG A 45 9.06 -2.37 -13.34
N GLY A 46 8.67 -2.12 -12.09
CA GLY A 46 8.13 -0.84 -11.63
C GLY A 46 6.65 -0.60 -11.93
N VAL A 47 5.95 -1.56 -12.54
CA VAL A 47 4.51 -1.47 -12.81
C VAL A 47 3.74 -2.19 -11.70
N SER A 48 2.92 -1.45 -10.95
CA SER A 48 2.07 -2.04 -9.91
C SER A 48 0.86 -2.79 -10.50
N GLY A 49 0.49 -3.88 -9.84
CA GLY A 49 -0.66 -4.72 -10.18
C GLY A 49 -1.33 -5.31 -8.94
N TRP A 50 -2.27 -6.23 -9.17
CA TRP A 50 -3.03 -6.90 -8.12
C TRP A 50 -3.12 -8.39 -8.40
N ASP A 51 -2.68 -9.22 -7.46
CA ASP A 51 -2.66 -10.69 -7.51
C ASP A 51 -3.01 -11.27 -6.12
N PRO A 52 -4.16 -11.96 -5.93
CA PRO A 52 -4.66 -12.38 -4.62
C PRO A 52 -3.97 -13.61 -3.98
N LEU A 53 -2.74 -13.93 -4.40
CA LEU A 53 -2.08 -15.23 -4.19
C LEU A 53 -0.91 -15.20 -3.22
#